data_AF-A0A8H3HBH1-F1
#
_entry.id   AF-A0A8H3HBH1-F1
#
_cell.length_a   1.000
_cell.length_b   1.000
_cell.length_c   1.000
_cell.angle_alpha   90.00
_cell.angle_beta   90.00
_cell.angle_gamma   90.00
#
_symmetry.space_group_name_H-M   'P 1'
#
loop_
_entity.id
_entity.type
_entity.pdbx_description
1 polymer ?
#
loop_
_entity_poly.entity_id
_entity_poly.type
_entity_poly.pdbx_seq_one_letter_code
_entity_poly.pdbx_strand_id
1 'polypeptide(L)'
;PDWQTAALQVALFFVFEDAFHFFAHRALHYGPLYKHIHKVHHKYSAPFGLAAEYAHPAEVFILGMGTIGGPLLYCLAGYELHMITVLVWVTLKLFQAVDAHSGYDFPWSLNRILPFWSGADHHDFHHMAFVNNFSTSFRWLDHWFGTDDKYLAYKKRLAAVTAKDRAALEKKLLEEAEKEGILAADEAEKKRLF
;
A
#
# COMPACT_ATOMS: atom_id res chain seq x y z
N PRO A 1 -25.63 15.68 1.73
CA PRO A 1 -26.14 14.38 1.22
C PRO A 1 -26.63 13.51 2.39
N ASP A 2 -27.50 12.55 2.12
CA ASP A 2 -27.81 11.51 3.09
C ASP A 2 -26.59 10.59 3.32
N TRP A 3 -26.55 9.95 4.48
CA TRP A 3 -25.39 9.15 4.89
C TRP A 3 -25.21 7.86 4.08
N GLN A 4 -26.28 7.30 3.51
CA GLN A 4 -26.19 6.08 2.71
C GLN A 4 -25.53 6.38 1.36
N THR A 5 -25.96 7.45 0.69
CA THR A 5 -25.32 7.94 -0.54
C THR A 5 -23.86 8.29 -0.31
N ALA A 6 -23.54 9.01 0.77
CA ALA A 6 -22.15 9.34 1.10
C ALA A 6 -21.29 8.10 1.34
N ALA A 7 -21.80 7.10 2.07
CA ALA A 7 -21.08 5.85 2.32
C ALA A 7 -20.82 5.05 1.04
N LEU A 8 -21.81 4.97 0.14
CA LEU A 8 -21.66 4.29 -1.15
C LEU A 8 -20.64 5.01 -2.06
N GLN A 9 -20.68 6.34 -2.10
CA GLN A 9 -19.69 7.15 -2.84
C GLN A 9 -18.28 6.92 -2.31
N VAL A 10 -18.09 6.97 -0.99
CA VAL A 10 -16.79 6.70 -0.35
C VAL A 10 -16.30 5.28 -0.65
N ALA A 11 -17.17 4.27 -0.55
CA ALA A 11 -16.81 2.89 -0.86
C ALA A 11 -16.38 2.73 -2.33
N LEU A 12 -17.11 3.35 -3.26
CA LEU A 12 -16.75 3.37 -4.68
C LEU A 12 -15.38 4.02 -4.89
N PHE A 13 -15.09 5.13 -4.23
CA PHE A 13 -13.80 5.81 -4.35
C PHE A 13 -12.65 4.99 -3.77
N PHE A 14 -12.87 4.27 -2.66
CA PHE A 14 -11.88 3.31 -2.14
C PHE A 14 -11.53 2.24 -3.18
N VAL A 15 -12.54 1.65 -3.83
CA VAL A 15 -12.30 0.61 -4.84
C VAL A 15 -11.55 1.17 -6.06
N PHE A 16 -11.95 2.34 -6.54
CA PHE A 16 -11.27 3.00 -7.65
C PHE A 16 -9.82 3.36 -7.31
N GLU A 17 -9.62 4.03 -6.17
CA GLU A 17 -8.30 4.52 -5.76
C GLU A 17 -7.34 3.37 -5.50
N ASP A 18 -7.77 2.31 -4.81
CA ASP A 18 -6.91 1.16 -4.54
C ASP A 18 -6.47 0.46 -5.83
N ALA A 19 -7.37 0.36 -6.82
CA ALA A 19 -7.02 -0.16 -8.14
C ALA A 19 -6.04 0.74 -8.88
N PHE A 20 -6.28 2.05 -8.92
CA PHE A 20 -5.34 3.00 -9.49
C PHE A 20 -3.97 2.92 -8.80
N HIS A 21 -3.98 2.92 -7.47
CA HIS A 21 -2.80 2.88 -6.63
C HIS A 21 -1.98 1.64 -6.92
N PHE A 22 -2.59 0.45 -6.92
CA PHE A 22 -1.90 -0.80 -7.21
C PHE A 22 -1.11 -0.75 -8.52
N PHE A 23 -1.73 -0.31 -9.62
CA PHE A 23 -1.06 -0.25 -10.92
C PHE A 23 -0.01 0.85 -10.99
N ALA A 24 -0.31 2.04 -10.46
CA ALA A 24 0.62 3.16 -10.45
C ALA A 24 1.84 2.87 -9.58
N HIS A 25 1.62 2.31 -8.39
CA HIS A 25 2.66 1.90 -7.45
C HIS A 25 3.54 0.81 -8.06
N ARG A 26 2.96 -0.24 -8.62
CA ARG A 26 3.72 -1.27 -9.35
C ARG A 26 4.52 -0.68 -10.52
N ALA A 27 3.98 0.28 -11.24
CA ALA A 27 4.72 0.99 -12.31
C ALA A 27 5.85 1.86 -11.74
N LEU A 28 5.66 2.49 -10.59
CA LEU A 28 6.70 3.27 -9.90
C LEU A 28 7.90 2.41 -9.46
N HIS A 29 7.72 1.09 -9.33
CA HIS A 29 8.81 0.12 -9.14
C HIS A 29 9.58 -0.24 -10.42
N TYR A 30 9.18 0.29 -11.59
CA TYR A 30 9.94 0.15 -12.82
C TYR A 30 11.25 0.94 -12.76
N GLY A 31 12.38 0.32 -13.11
CA GLY A 31 13.75 0.82 -12.86
C GLY A 31 13.98 2.34 -12.94
N PRO A 32 13.66 3.01 -14.07
CA PRO A 32 13.79 4.47 -14.17
C PRO A 32 12.87 5.25 -13.22
N LEU A 33 11.61 4.83 -13.05
CA LEU A 33 10.67 5.49 -12.16
C LEU A 33 11.05 5.24 -10.70
N TYR A 34 11.47 4.02 -10.37
CA TYR A 34 11.96 3.70 -9.03
C TYR A 34 13.13 4.59 -8.67
N LYS A 35 14.18 4.56 -9.49
CA LYS A 35 15.43 5.27 -9.24
C LYS A 35 15.24 6.76 -8.98
N HIS A 36 14.39 7.43 -9.76
CA HIS A 36 14.28 8.88 -9.74
C HIS A 36 13.09 9.39 -8.93
N ILE A 37 12.08 8.56 -8.66
CA ILE A 37 10.84 8.97 -8.02
C ILE A 37 10.64 8.16 -6.74
N HIS A 38 10.43 6.84 -6.86
CA HIS A 38 9.91 6.02 -5.76
C HIS A 38 10.96 5.58 -4.71
N LYS A 39 12.25 5.66 -5.06
CA LYS A 39 13.35 5.36 -4.14
C LYS A 39 13.35 6.24 -2.88
N VAL A 40 12.83 7.48 -2.98
CA VAL A 40 12.72 8.39 -1.82
C VAL A 40 11.73 7.84 -0.79
N HIS A 41 10.61 7.28 -1.25
CA HIS A 41 9.60 6.66 -0.40
C HIS A 41 10.14 5.40 0.30
N HIS A 42 10.87 4.56 -0.44
CA HIS A 42 11.55 3.35 0.06
C HIS A 42 12.80 3.61 0.91
N LYS A 43 13.01 4.84 1.39
CA LYS A 43 14.18 5.17 2.23
C LYS A 43 14.19 4.41 3.56
N TYR A 44 13.02 4.05 4.09
CA TYR A 44 12.88 3.38 5.37
C TYR A 44 12.27 1.99 5.18
N SER A 45 13.07 0.93 5.32
CA SER A 45 12.57 -0.46 5.25
C SER A 45 11.47 -0.77 6.28
N ALA A 46 11.50 -0.06 7.42
CA ALA A 46 10.45 -0.05 8.43
C ALA A 46 9.90 1.38 8.53
N PRO A 47 8.83 1.70 7.78
CA PRO A 47 8.25 3.04 7.79
C PRO A 47 7.56 3.34 9.14
N PHE A 48 7.26 4.62 9.33
CA PHE A 48 6.39 5.12 10.39
C PHE A 48 5.38 6.07 9.77
N GLY A 49 4.28 6.39 10.47
CA GLY A 49 3.13 7.06 9.84
C GLY A 49 3.44 8.35 9.05
N LEU A 50 4.42 9.16 9.45
CA LEU A 50 4.82 10.37 8.70
C LEU A 50 5.63 10.06 7.44
N ALA A 51 6.30 8.91 7.40
CA ALA A 51 7.03 8.45 6.22
C ALA A 51 6.09 8.12 5.05
N ALA A 52 4.79 7.91 5.30
CA ALA A 52 3.77 7.73 4.26
C ALA A 52 3.80 8.87 3.22
N GLU A 53 4.03 10.12 3.67
CA GLU A 53 4.07 11.31 2.83
C GLU A 53 5.51 11.76 2.49
N TYR A 54 6.52 11.04 2.98
CA TYR A 54 7.92 11.30 2.65
C TYR A 54 8.27 10.68 1.29
N ALA A 55 7.83 11.33 0.23
CA ALA A 55 7.98 10.87 -1.14
C ALA A 55 8.47 11.97 -2.09
N HIS A 56 8.91 11.58 -3.28
CA HIS A 56 9.24 12.56 -4.32
C HIS A 56 7.96 13.30 -4.78
N PRO A 57 7.99 14.62 -5.08
CA PRO A 57 6.79 15.36 -5.45
C PRO A 57 6.01 14.78 -6.64
N ALA A 58 6.71 14.18 -7.61
CA ALA A 58 6.07 13.48 -8.74
C ALA A 58 5.28 12.24 -8.29
N GLU A 59 5.74 11.52 -7.27
CA GLU A 59 5.02 10.38 -6.69
C GLU A 59 3.73 10.85 -6.02
N VAL A 60 3.84 11.89 -5.18
CA VAL A 60 2.70 12.51 -4.52
C VAL A 60 1.66 12.95 -5.55
N PHE A 61 2.08 13.53 -6.67
CA PHE A 61 1.18 13.89 -7.75
C PHE A 61 0.56 12.65 -8.42
N ILE A 62 1.37 11.65 -8.81
CA ILE A 62 0.90 10.44 -9.50
C ILE A 62 -0.12 9.69 -8.65
N LEU A 63 0.22 9.37 -7.40
CA LEU A 63 -0.67 8.62 -6.50
C LEU A 63 -1.85 9.49 -6.04
N GLY A 64 -1.64 10.80 -5.84
CA GLY A 64 -2.69 11.77 -5.53
C GLY A 64 -3.75 11.91 -6.63
N MET A 65 -3.40 11.67 -7.90
CA MET A 65 -4.39 11.60 -8.98
C MET A 65 -5.38 10.44 -8.77
N GLY A 66 -4.98 9.34 -8.13
CA GLY A 66 -5.90 8.26 -7.75
C GLY A 66 -6.95 8.74 -6.76
N THR A 67 -6.51 9.42 -5.70
CA THR A 67 -7.37 9.96 -4.64
C THR A 67 -8.41 10.96 -5.16
N ILE A 68 -8.02 11.85 -6.07
CA ILE A 68 -8.93 12.86 -6.64
C ILE A 68 -9.68 12.34 -7.87
N GLY A 69 -9.13 11.36 -8.58
CA GLY A 69 -9.64 10.85 -9.84
C GLY A 69 -11.04 10.25 -9.71
N GLY A 70 -11.30 9.47 -8.66
CA GLY A 70 -12.64 8.88 -8.42
C GLY A 70 -13.74 9.95 -8.28
N PRO A 71 -13.61 10.88 -7.32
CA PRO A 71 -14.52 12.03 -7.19
C PRO A 71 -14.67 12.85 -8.48
N LEU A 72 -13.56 13.12 -9.17
CA LEU A 72 -13.58 13.93 -10.39
C LEU A 72 -14.34 13.23 -11.51
N LEU A 73 -14.04 11.97 -11.78
CA LEU A 73 -14.72 11.17 -12.81
C LEU A 73 -16.21 10.99 -12.48
N TYR A 74 -16.55 10.84 -11.20
CA TYR A 74 -17.94 10.76 -10.75
C TYR A 74 -18.72 12.05 -11.08
N CYS A 75 -18.15 13.22 -10.78
CA CYS A 75 -18.76 14.50 -11.17
C CYS A 75 -18.83 14.70 -12.69
N LEU A 76 -17.76 14.33 -13.42
CA LEU A 76 -17.71 14.44 -14.90
C LEU A 76 -18.76 13.55 -15.59
N ALA A 77 -19.12 12.42 -14.97
CA ALA A 77 -20.21 11.57 -15.43
C ALA A 77 -21.61 12.15 -15.13
N GLY A 78 -21.70 13.36 -14.57
CA GLY A 78 -22.95 14.08 -14.33
C GLY A 78 -23.61 13.77 -12.98
N TYR A 79 -22.94 13.05 -12.08
CA TYR A 79 -23.46 12.75 -10.76
C TYR A 79 -23.17 13.87 -9.75
N GLU A 80 -24.08 14.07 -8.81
CA GLU A 80 -23.89 15.05 -7.74
C GLU A 80 -23.01 14.50 -6.63
N LEU A 81 -21.98 15.27 -6.25
CA LEU A 81 -21.09 14.94 -5.16
C LEU A 81 -20.99 16.10 -4.19
N HIS A 82 -21.34 15.84 -2.93
CA HIS A 82 -21.30 16.86 -1.90
C HIS A 82 -19.87 17.05 -1.38
N MET A 83 -19.47 18.31 -1.13
CA MET A 83 -18.12 18.64 -0.64
C MET A 83 -17.76 17.89 0.66
N ILE A 84 -18.70 17.79 1.61
CA ILE A 84 -18.49 17.01 2.85
C ILE A 84 -18.13 15.55 2.55
N THR A 85 -18.73 14.90 1.55
CA THR A 85 -18.36 13.52 1.17
C THR A 85 -16.93 13.47 0.68
N VAL A 86 -16.48 14.45 -0.12
CA VAL A 86 -15.10 14.55 -0.60
C VAL A 86 -14.13 14.72 0.56
N LEU A 87 -14.44 15.59 1.52
CA LEU A 87 -13.60 15.81 2.70
C LEU A 87 -13.49 14.54 3.56
N VAL A 88 -14.61 13.83 3.77
CA VAL A 88 -14.62 12.55 4.47
C VAL A 88 -13.78 11.52 3.73
N TRP A 89 -13.96 11.41 2.40
CA TRP A 89 -13.18 10.51 1.54
C TRP A 89 -11.67 10.76 1.67
N VAL A 90 -11.23 12.00 1.44
CA VAL A 90 -9.80 12.36 1.51
C VAL A 90 -9.25 12.10 2.92
N THR A 91 -10.02 12.44 3.96
CA THR A 91 -9.63 12.17 5.34
C THR A 91 -9.41 10.68 5.58
N LEU A 92 -10.37 9.84 5.20
CA LEU A 92 -10.27 8.39 5.35
C LEU A 92 -9.09 7.81 4.56
N LYS A 93 -8.84 8.31 3.34
CA LYS A 93 -7.70 7.84 2.53
C LYS A 93 -6.35 8.22 3.13
N LEU A 94 -6.23 9.42 3.71
CA LEU A 94 -5.03 9.84 4.44
C LEU A 94 -4.83 9.02 5.72
N PHE A 95 -5.90 8.80 6.50
CA PHE A 95 -5.83 7.91 7.66
C PHE A 95 -5.39 6.50 7.28
N GLN A 96 -5.92 5.95 6.19
CA GLN A 96 -5.49 4.66 5.67
C GLN A 96 -4.00 4.66 5.30
N ALA A 97 -3.52 5.69 4.59
CA ALA A 97 -2.11 5.79 4.23
C ALA A 97 -1.21 5.80 5.48
N VAL A 98 -1.57 6.58 6.50
CA VAL A 98 -0.85 6.61 7.78
C VAL A 98 -0.90 5.25 8.48
N ASP A 99 -2.07 4.60 8.54
CA ASP A 99 -2.26 3.28 9.15
C ASP A 99 -1.34 2.23 8.51
N ALA A 100 -1.32 2.15 7.17
CA ALA A 100 -0.49 1.22 6.43
C ALA A 100 1.02 1.44 6.60
N HIS A 101 1.46 2.64 6.97
CA HIS A 101 2.88 2.94 7.22
C HIS A 101 3.22 3.04 8.70
N SER A 102 2.25 2.82 9.58
CA SER A 102 2.43 3.13 11.00
C SER A 102 3.38 2.18 11.72
N GLY A 103 3.56 0.97 11.18
CA GLY A 103 4.22 -0.16 11.84
C GLY A 103 3.39 -0.77 12.98
N TYR A 104 2.17 -0.29 13.22
CA TYR A 104 1.31 -0.75 14.30
C TYR A 104 0.14 -1.61 13.79
N ASP A 105 0.06 -2.84 14.31
CA ASP A 105 -1.04 -3.78 14.04
C ASP A 105 -1.80 -4.06 15.35
N PHE A 106 -2.75 -3.18 15.66
CA PHE A 106 -3.55 -3.24 16.88
C PHE A 106 -4.68 -4.27 16.77
N PRO A 107 -5.25 -4.74 17.90
CA PRO A 107 -6.41 -5.64 17.88
C PRO A 107 -7.63 -5.09 17.14
N TRP A 108 -7.73 -3.76 16.97
CA TRP A 108 -8.81 -3.06 16.26
C TRP A 108 -8.37 -2.48 14.91
N SER A 109 -7.15 -2.77 14.44
CA SER A 109 -6.71 -2.38 13.10
C SER A 109 -7.64 -3.01 12.04
N LEU A 110 -7.90 -2.30 10.95
CA LEU A 110 -8.92 -2.70 9.98
C LEU A 110 -8.62 -4.06 9.31
N ASN A 111 -7.35 -4.40 9.09
CA ASN A 111 -6.90 -5.72 8.61
C ASN A 111 -7.33 -6.89 9.54
N ARG A 112 -7.57 -6.64 10.83
CA ARG A 112 -8.08 -7.63 11.79
C ARG A 112 -9.60 -7.82 11.71
N ILE A 113 -10.32 -6.80 11.24
CA ILE A 113 -11.79 -6.79 11.13
C ILE A 113 -12.22 -7.21 9.72
N LEU A 114 -11.52 -6.71 8.71
CA LEU A 114 -11.71 -6.98 7.28
C LEU A 114 -10.46 -7.71 6.78
N PRO A 115 -10.47 -9.05 6.66
CA PRO A 115 -9.25 -9.85 6.43
C PRO A 115 -8.60 -9.63 5.06
N PHE A 116 -9.31 -8.98 4.14
CA PHE A 116 -8.80 -8.58 2.82
C PHE A 116 -8.26 -7.13 2.80
N TRP A 117 -8.32 -6.41 3.92
CA TRP A 117 -7.72 -5.09 4.07
C TRP A 117 -6.21 -5.22 4.29
N SER A 118 -5.45 -4.37 3.59
CA SER A 118 -4.01 -4.25 3.74
C SER A 118 -3.73 -3.41 5.00
N GLY A 119 -3.05 -4.01 5.96
CA GLY A 119 -2.63 -3.35 7.20
C GLY A 119 -1.16 -2.96 7.16
N ALA A 120 -0.68 -2.37 8.27
CA ALA A 120 0.73 -2.03 8.44
C ALA A 120 1.67 -3.20 8.15
N ASP A 121 1.33 -4.39 8.65
CA ASP A 121 2.17 -5.58 8.47
C ASP A 121 2.34 -6.02 7.01
N HIS A 122 1.34 -5.78 6.16
CA HIS A 122 1.38 -6.10 4.73
C HIS A 122 2.29 -5.12 3.99
N HIS A 123 2.23 -3.83 4.33
CA HIS A 123 2.99 -2.79 3.66
C HIS A 123 4.42 -2.66 4.22
N ASP A 124 4.66 -2.93 5.50
CA ASP A 124 6.02 -3.08 6.03
C ASP A 124 6.77 -4.19 5.28
N PHE A 125 6.09 -5.31 4.98
CA PHE A 125 6.68 -6.37 4.17
C PHE A 125 7.02 -5.90 2.74
N HIS A 126 6.23 -4.97 2.17
CA HIS A 126 6.55 -4.33 0.89
C HIS A 126 7.84 -3.50 0.98
N HIS A 127 7.95 -2.60 1.95
CA HIS A 127 9.14 -1.75 2.13
C HIS A 127 10.40 -2.58 2.35
N MET A 128 10.29 -3.74 3.01
CA MET A 128 11.41 -4.67 3.18
C MET A 128 11.74 -5.49 1.93
N ALA A 129 10.74 -6.12 1.30
CA ALA A 129 10.95 -7.09 0.22
C ALA A 129 10.95 -6.48 -1.19
N PHE A 130 10.58 -5.20 -1.33
CA PHE A 130 10.64 -4.34 -2.51
C PHE A 130 9.72 -4.73 -3.69
N VAL A 131 9.66 -6.01 -4.08
CA VAL A 131 9.06 -6.48 -5.36
C VAL A 131 7.66 -7.09 -5.25
N ASN A 132 6.94 -6.85 -4.16
CA ASN A 132 5.68 -7.52 -3.82
C ASN A 132 4.74 -6.59 -3.04
N ASN A 133 3.49 -6.97 -2.77
CA ASN A 133 2.56 -6.26 -1.89
C ASN A 133 2.33 -4.78 -2.29
N PHE A 134 1.84 -4.53 -3.50
CA PHE A 134 1.67 -3.16 -4.03
C PHE A 134 0.38 -2.45 -3.61
N SER A 135 -0.62 -3.18 -3.12
CA SER A 135 -1.87 -2.59 -2.65
C SER A 135 -1.69 -1.90 -1.30
N THR A 136 -2.36 -0.76 -1.14
CA THR A 136 -2.38 -0.04 0.15
C THR A 136 -3.65 -0.28 0.95
N SER A 137 -4.82 -0.46 0.32
CA SER A 137 -6.10 -0.64 1.04
C SER A 137 -6.65 -2.06 0.96
N PHE A 138 -6.80 -2.64 -0.23
CA PHE A 138 -7.36 -3.98 -0.39
C PHE A 138 -6.36 -4.94 -1.06
N ARG A 139 -6.21 -6.15 -0.50
CA ARG A 139 -5.23 -7.14 -0.95
C ARG A 139 -5.64 -7.96 -2.17
N TRP A 140 -6.84 -7.74 -2.70
CA TRP A 140 -7.40 -8.51 -3.81
C TRP A 140 -6.59 -8.47 -5.11
N LEU A 141 -6.03 -7.31 -5.47
CA LEU A 141 -5.22 -7.15 -6.67
C LEU A 141 -3.87 -7.80 -6.47
N ASP A 142 -3.25 -7.64 -5.30
CA ASP A 142 -2.05 -8.41 -4.97
C ASP A 142 -2.30 -9.91 -5.10
N HIS A 143 -3.41 -10.40 -4.56
CA HIS A 143 -3.77 -11.81 -4.65
C HIS A 143 -4.01 -12.27 -6.09
N TRP A 144 -4.76 -11.50 -6.90
CA TRP A 144 -5.05 -11.85 -8.30
C TRP A 144 -3.83 -11.81 -9.20
N PHE A 145 -2.88 -10.91 -8.94
CA PHE A 145 -1.64 -10.78 -9.70
C PHE A 145 -0.46 -11.58 -9.09
N GLY A 146 -0.69 -12.29 -7.99
CA GLY A 146 0.33 -13.11 -7.31
C GLY A 146 1.44 -12.29 -6.65
N THR A 147 1.20 -11.00 -6.39
CA THR A 147 2.20 -10.11 -5.80
C THR A 147 2.21 -10.17 -4.28
N ASP A 148 1.36 -10.95 -3.60
CA ASP A 148 1.48 -11.23 -2.16
C ASP A 148 1.97 -12.66 -1.81
N ASP A 149 2.38 -13.46 -2.79
CA ASP A 149 2.80 -14.85 -2.58
C ASP A 149 3.93 -15.01 -1.53
N LYS A 150 4.94 -14.13 -1.61
CA LYS A 150 6.05 -14.11 -0.63
C LYS A 150 5.55 -13.79 0.78
N TYR A 151 4.62 -12.84 0.89
CA TYR A 151 4.03 -12.44 2.17
C TYR A 151 3.17 -13.58 2.75
N LEU A 152 2.35 -14.24 1.92
CA LEU A 152 1.54 -15.38 2.35
C LEU A 152 2.42 -16.55 2.80
N ALA A 153 3.50 -16.85 2.08
CA ALA A 153 4.47 -17.86 2.49
C ALA A 153 5.14 -17.51 3.83
N TYR A 154 5.53 -16.25 4.02
CA TYR A 154 6.05 -15.71 5.28
C TYR A 154 5.05 -15.92 6.44
N LYS A 155 3.79 -15.47 6.29
CA LYS A 155 2.76 -15.64 7.32
C LYS A 155 2.48 -17.10 7.64
N LYS A 156 2.46 -17.98 6.63
CA LYS A 156 2.29 -19.44 6.81
C LYS A 156 3.42 -20.05 7.62
N ARG A 157 4.68 -19.67 7.37
CA ARG A 157 5.84 -20.16 8.14
C ARG A 157 5.77 -19.70 9.60
N LEU A 158 5.35 -18.46 9.85
CA LEU A 158 5.17 -17.96 11.23
C LEU A 158 4.00 -18.63 11.97
N ALA A 159 2.93 -18.97 11.27
CA ALA A 159 1.80 -19.68 11.87
C ALA A 159 2.13 -21.14 12.23
N ALA A 160 3.16 -21.72 11.61
CA ALA A 160 3.56 -23.12 11.81
C ALA A 160 4.49 -23.34 13.02
N VAL A 161 4.96 -22.28 13.68
CA VAL A 161 5.87 -22.37 14.82
C VAL A 161 5.20 -21.98 16.13
N THR A 162 5.81 -22.41 17.24
CA THR A 162 5.33 -22.05 18.58
C THR A 162 5.54 -20.56 18.86
N ALA A 163 4.78 -20.00 19.81
CA ALA A 163 4.94 -18.61 20.22
C ALA A 163 6.37 -18.30 20.72
N LYS A 164 7.06 -19.29 21.29
CA LYS A 164 8.45 -19.16 21.77
C LYS A 164 9.45 -18.98 20.62
N ASP A 165 9.27 -19.71 19.53
CA ASP A 165 10.21 -19.71 18.41
C ASP A 165 9.87 -18.66 17.35
N ARG A 166 8.64 -18.13 17.40
CA ARG A 166 8.09 -17.19 16.41
C ARG A 166 8.96 -15.96 16.21
N ALA A 167 9.38 -15.29 17.29
CA ALA A 167 10.17 -14.05 17.18
C ALA A 167 11.55 -14.28 16.52
N ALA A 168 12.20 -15.41 16.83
CA ALA A 168 13.48 -15.75 16.24
C ALA A 168 13.34 -16.09 14.74
N LEU A 169 12.28 -16.83 14.38
CA LEU A 169 11.99 -17.12 12.98
C LEU A 169 11.62 -15.85 12.21
N GLU A 170 10.75 -15.01 12.75
CA GLU A 170 10.33 -13.75 12.16
C GLU A 170 11.51 -12.87 11.81
N LYS A 171 12.41 -12.62 12.78
CA LYS A 171 13.64 -11.87 12.54
C LYS A 171 14.46 -12.45 11.38
N LYS A 172 14.65 -13.78 11.37
CA LYS A 172 15.41 -14.46 10.31
C LYS A 172 14.76 -14.28 8.93
N LEU A 173 13.44 -14.45 8.83
CA LEU A 173 12.72 -14.33 7.56
C LEU A 173 12.71 -12.90 7.03
N LEU A 174 12.58 -11.91 7.91
CA LEU A 174 12.63 -10.51 7.53
C LEU A 174 14.04 -10.12 7.06
N GLU A 175 15.10 -10.56 7.74
CA GLU A 175 16.49 -10.34 7.29
C GLU A 175 16.77 -11.01 5.92
N GLU A 176 16.19 -12.17 5.65
CA GLU A 176 16.27 -12.84 4.34
C GLU A 176 15.51 -12.02 3.27
N ALA A 177 14.28 -11.60 3.56
CA ALA A 177 13.45 -10.82 2.65
C ALA A 177 14.05 -9.44 2.34
N GLU A 178 14.61 -8.75 3.34
CA GLU A 178 15.27 -7.45 3.15
C GLU A 178 16.52 -7.59 2.27
N LYS A 179 17.34 -8.63 2.47
CA LYS A 179 18.50 -8.89 1.60
C LYS A 179 18.08 -9.13 0.16
N GLU A 180 17.03 -9.91 -0.07
CA GLU A 180 16.48 -10.09 -1.43
C GLU A 180 15.94 -8.78 -2.00
N GLY A 181 15.24 -7.99 -1.18
CA GLY A 181 14.68 -6.69 -1.56
C GLY A 181 15.76 -5.69 -1.99
N ILE A 182 16.85 -5.58 -1.23
CA ILE A 182 18.01 -4.74 -1.56
C ILE A 182 18.62 -5.15 -2.90
N LEU A 183 18.82 -6.45 -3.14
CA LEU A 183 19.36 -6.94 -4.41
C LEU A 183 18.43 -6.61 -5.59
N ALA A 184 17.12 -6.74 -5.40
CA ALA A 184 16.13 -6.42 -6.41
C ALA A 184 16.04 -4.89 -6.69
N ALA A 185 16.13 -4.06 -5.65
CA ALA A 185 16.20 -2.61 -5.77
C ALA A 185 17.44 -2.16 -6.53
N ASP A 186 18.59 -2.74 -6.20
CA ASP A 186 19.85 -2.55 -6.92
C ASP A 186 19.73 -2.93 -8.40
N GLU A 187 19.09 -4.06 -8.70
CA GLU A 187 18.86 -4.51 -10.07
C GLU A 187 17.94 -3.54 -10.84
N ALA A 188 16.85 -3.10 -10.21
CA ALA A 188 15.93 -2.11 -10.77
C ALA A 188 16.66 -0.79 -11.07
N GLU A 189 17.54 -0.34 -10.17
CA GLU A 189 18.32 0.89 -10.36
C GLU A 189 19.40 0.78 -11.44
N LYS A 190 19.97 -0.42 -11.63
CA LYS A 190 20.99 -0.72 -12.64
C LYS A 190 20.40 -0.89 -14.04
N LYS A 191 19.16 -1.38 -14.17
CA LYS A 191 18.43 -1.46 -15.45
C LYS A 191 18.19 -0.06 -16.01
N ARG A 192 19.16 0.41 -16.80
CA ARG A 192 19.23 1.78 -17.34
C ARG A 192 18.30 2.07 -18.52
N LEU A 193 17.57 1.09 -19.07
CA LEU A 193 16.44 1.18 -20.02
C LEU A 193 16.25 -0.23 -20.64
N PHE A 194 15.02 -0.58 -21.01
CA PHE A 194 14.73 -1.45 -22.17
C PHE A 194 14.34 -0.52 -23.32
#